data_AF-A0A0L7LAC1-F1
#
_entry.id   AF-A0A0L7LAC1-F1
#
_cell.length_a   1.000
_cell.length_b   1.000
_cell.length_c   1.000
_cell.angle_alpha   90.00
_cell.angle_beta   90.00
_cell.angle_gamma   90.00
#
_symmetry.space_group_name_H-M   'P 1'
#
loop_
_entity.id
_entity.type
_entity.pdbx_description
1 polymer ?
#
loop_
_entity_poly.entity_id
_entity_poly.type
_entity_poly.pdbx_seq_one_letter_code
_entity_poly.pdbx_strand_id
1 'polypeptide(L)' 'MWYAEVTKRFDPIKFEMTRFGNPTISWGNYRFNKKLTRKTKTWWECCARKSHDCRCVAVTVDDRLMKLNGWHNHT' A
#
# COMPACT_ATOMS: atom_id res chain seq x y z
N MET A 1 6.17 -25.29 -12.25
CA MET A 1 6.64 -24.10 -11.49
C MET A 1 5.40 -23.33 -11.00
N TRP A 2 4.78 -23.76 -9.90
CA TRP A 2 3.43 -23.33 -9.43
C TRP A 2 3.47 -22.54 -8.10
N TYR A 3 4.57 -21.86 -7.77
CA TYR A 3 4.77 -21.31 -6.41
C TYR A 3 4.56 -19.79 -6.27
N ALA A 4 4.45 -19.01 -7.35
CA ALA A 4 4.52 -17.54 -7.26
C ALA A 4 3.19 -16.82 -6.96
N GLU A 5 2.02 -17.46 -7.15
CA GLU A 5 0.72 -16.77 -7.05
C GLU A 5 0.06 -16.86 -5.67
N VAL A 6 0.44 -17.83 -4.84
CA VAL A 6 -0.21 -18.10 -3.55
C VAL A 6 0.27 -17.16 -2.43
N THR A 7 1.44 -16.51 -2.59
CA THR A 7 2.07 -15.73 -1.51
C THR A 7 1.54 -14.30 -1.36
N LYS A 8 0.91 -13.71 -2.38
CA LYS A 8 0.49 -12.30 -2.33
C LYS A 8 -0.45 -11.96 -1.18
N ARG A 9 -1.29 -12.90 -0.71
CA ARG A 9 -2.21 -12.66 0.41
C ARG A 9 -1.53 -12.63 1.78
N PHE A 10 -0.28 -13.08 1.90
CA PHE A 10 0.45 -13.17 3.15
C PHE A 10 1.61 -12.19 3.26
N ASP A 11 1.84 -11.36 2.24
CA ASP A 11 2.92 -10.38 2.30
C ASP A 11 2.69 -9.44 3.50
N PRO A 12 3.64 -9.33 4.44
CA PRO A 12 3.49 -8.49 5.61
C PRO A 12 3.50 -7.03 5.18
N ILE A 13 2.69 -6.22 5.85
CA ILE A 13 2.76 -4.77 5.69
C ILE A 13 3.88 -4.22 6.53
N LYS A 14 4.70 -3.40 5.89
CA LYS A 14 5.79 -2.68 6.53
C LYS A 14 5.45 -1.20 6.53
N PHE A 15 5.56 -0.59 7.70
CA PHE A 15 5.48 0.85 7.86
C PHE A 15 6.88 1.42 7.76
N GLU A 16 7.07 2.33 6.82
CA GLU A 16 8.37 2.88 6.48
C GLU A 16 8.28 4.40 6.40
N MET A 17 9.44 5.04 6.37
CA MET A 17 9.56 6.47 6.13
C MET A 17 10.43 6.68 4.89
N THR A 18 10.02 7.59 4.03
CA THR A 18 10.90 8.06 2.94
C THR A 18 12.11 8.80 3.52
N ARG A 19 13.15 8.99 2.70
CA ARG A 19 14.34 9.79 3.09
C ARG A 19 14.02 11.21 3.57
N PHE A 20 12.86 11.74 3.21
CA PHE A 20 12.39 13.07 3.58
C PHE A 20 11.38 13.04 4.74
N GLY A 21 11.22 11.91 5.42
CA GLY A 21 10.33 11.80 6.58
C GLY A 21 8.85 11.65 6.24
N ASN A 22 8.48 11.43 4.97
CA ASN A 22 7.08 11.13 4.63
C ASN A 22 6.73 9.66 4.94
N PRO A 23 5.62 9.38 5.64
CA PRO A 23 5.17 8.02 5.89
C PRO A 23 4.81 7.27 4.60
N THR A 24 5.20 6.01 4.52
CA THR A 24 4.85 5.10 3.43
C THR A 24 4.58 3.70 3.97
N ILE A 25 3.79 2.92 3.24
CA ILE A 25 3.64 1.49 3.52
C ILE A 25 4.07 0.68 2.31
N SER A 26 4.71 -0.45 2.56
CA SER A 26 5.02 -1.46 1.54
C SER A 26 4.26 -2.74 1.82
N TRP A 27 3.73 -3.33 0.75
CA TRP A 27 3.00 -4.59 0.75
C TRP A 27 3.39 -5.38 -0.50
N GLY A 28 4.10 -6.50 -0.28
CA GLY A 28 4.75 -7.22 -1.37
C GLY A 28 5.70 -6.30 -2.14
N ASN A 29 5.47 -6.18 -3.45
CA ASN A 29 6.25 -5.32 -4.35
C ASN A 29 5.66 -3.91 -4.51
N TYR A 30 4.53 -3.62 -3.86
CA TYR A 30 3.83 -2.36 -4.04
C TYR A 30 4.08 -1.41 -2.87
N ARG A 31 4.29 -0.14 -3.20
CA ARG A 31 4.45 0.95 -2.24
C ARG A 31 3.26 1.90 -2.31
N PHE A 32 2.82 2.37 -1.15
CA PHE A 32 1.75 3.33 -1.02
C PHE A 32 2.23 4.55 -0.23
N ASN A 33 1.86 5.73 -0.70
CA ASN A 33 2.12 6.99 -0.04
C ASN A 33 0.92 7.38 0.81
N LYS A 34 1.18 7.98 1.97
CA LYS A 34 0.12 8.53 2.81
C LYS A 34 -0.64 9.61 2.02
N LYS A 35 -1.96 9.41 1.87
CA LYS A 35 -2.84 10.39 1.26
C LYS A 35 -3.41 11.33 2.30
N LEU A 36 -4.04 10.78 3.34
CA LEU A 36 -4.61 11.54 4.44
C LEU A 36 -4.89 10.65 5.65
N THR A 37 -4.96 11.25 6.83
CA THR A 37 -5.40 10.60 8.08
C THR A 37 -6.63 11.34 8.60
N ARG A 38 -7.65 10.59 9.05
CA ARG A 38 -8.80 11.11 9.80
C ARG A 38 -9.03 10.23 11.02
N LYS A 39 -8.93 10.83 12.22
CA LYS A 39 -8.98 10.09 13.49
C LYS A 39 -7.92 8.97 13.47
N THR A 40 -8.32 7.73 13.66
CA THR A 40 -7.44 6.55 13.65
C THR A 40 -7.24 5.96 12.25
N LYS A 41 -7.99 6.41 11.23
CA LYS A 41 -7.96 5.85 9.88
C LYS A 41 -7.02 6.62 8.98
N THR A 42 -6.09 5.91 8.35
CA THR A 42 -5.17 6.47 7.34
C THR A 42 -5.43 5.83 5.99
N TRP A 43 -5.57 6.66 4.96
CA TRP A 43 -5.68 6.24 3.57
C TRP A 43 -4.34 6.40 2.87
N TRP A 44 -4.00 5.39 2.10
CA TRP A 44 -2.75 5.27 1.37
C TRP A 44 -3.06 5.03 -0.09
N GLU A 45 -2.44 5.79 -0.99
CA GLU A 45 -2.59 5.60 -2.42
C GLU A 45 -1.32 5.01 -3.02
N CYS A 46 -1.46 4.18 -4.05
CA CYS A 46 -0.31 3.60 -4.71
C CYS A 46 0.65 4.70 -5.20
N CYS A 47 1.96 4.52 -5.01
CA CYS A 47 2.95 5.49 -5.47
C CYS A 47 2.92 5.72 -6.99
N ALA A 48 2.48 4.72 -7.75
CA ALA A 48 2.28 4.78 -9.19
C ALA A 48 0.96 5.47 -9.61
N ARG A 49 0.21 6.07 -8.68
CA ARG A 49 -1.01 6.84 -8.99
C ARG A 49 -0.78 7.89 -10.07
N LYS A 50 0.33 8.62 -9.99
CA LYS A 50 0.65 9.70 -10.93
C LYS A 50 1.22 9.21 -12.25
N SER A 51 1.99 8.12 -12.24
CA SER A 51 2.68 7.61 -13.43
C SER A 51 1.86 6.59 -14.23
N HIS A 52 0.99 5.81 -13.58
CA HIS A 52 0.22 4.73 -14.20
C HIS A 52 -1.30 4.86 -13.98
N ASP A 53 -1.80 5.96 -13.41
CA ASP A 53 -3.19 6.11 -12.95
C ASP A 53 -3.67 4.93 -12.06
N CYS A 54 -2.75 4.36 -11.28
CA CYS A 54 -3.06 3.20 -10.46
C CYS A 54 -4.13 3.53 -9.41
N ARG A 55 -5.29 2.89 -9.49
CA ARG A 55 -6.43 3.18 -8.59
C ARG A 55 -6.39 2.38 -7.28
N CYS A 56 -5.36 1.57 -7.05
CA CYS A 56 -5.21 0.80 -5.82
C CYS A 56 -5.03 1.70 -4.59
N VAL A 57 -5.76 1.40 -3.53
CA VAL A 57 -5.78 2.15 -2.27
C VAL A 57 -5.70 1.17 -1.11
N ALA A 58 -4.87 1.48 -0.12
CA ALA A 58 -4.82 0.79 1.15
C ALA A 58 -5.38 1.69 2.27
N VAL A 59 -5.95 1.07 3.29
CA VAL A 59 -6.48 1.75 4.48
C VAL A 59 -5.98 1.05 5.72
N THR A 60 -5.34 1.82 6.60
CA THR A 60 -4.93 1.34 7.93
C THR A 60 -5.78 1.99 9.02
N VAL A 61 -5.96 1.29 10.13
CA VAL A 61 -6.53 1.81 11.38
C VAL A 61 -5.62 1.35 12.51
N ASP A 62 -5.14 2.28 13.34
CA ASP A 62 -4.21 2.01 14.44
C ASP A 62 -3.02 1.13 14.00
N ASP A 63 -2.39 1.52 12.89
CA ASP A 63 -1.25 0.83 12.26
C ASP A 63 -1.50 -0.63 11.86
N ARG A 64 -2.77 -0.99 11.66
CA ARG A 64 -3.18 -2.29 11.09
C ARG A 64 -3.87 -2.10 9.76
N LEU A 65 -3.49 -2.88 8.74
CA LEU A 65 -4.21 -2.87 7.48
C LEU A 65 -5.62 -3.42 7.65
N MET A 66 -6.60 -2.59 7.30
CA MET A 66 -8.01 -2.95 7.31
C MET A 66 -8.53 -3.28 5.92
N LYS A 67 -8.00 -2.61 4.89
CA LYS A 67 -8.48 -2.79 3.52
C LYS A 67 -7.38 -2.54 2.50
N LEU A 68 -7.27 -3.45 1.54
CA LEU A 68 -6.61 -3.22 0.27
C LEU A 68 -7.68 -3.28 -0.83
N ASN A 69 -7.82 -2.23 -1.62
CA ASN A 69 -8.89 -2.09 -2.59
C ASN A 69 -8.35 -1.72 -3.96
N GLY A 70 -8.79 -2.47 -4.98
CA GLY A 70 -8.43 -2.24 -6.38
C GLY A 70 -7.29 -3.13 -6.87
N TRP A 71 -7.09 -3.12 -8.18
CA TRP A 71 -6.05 -3.88 -8.90
C TRP A 71 -4.87 -2.94 -9.24
N HIS A 72 -3.63 -3.41 -9.10
CA HIS A 72 -2.44 -2.70 -9.57
C HIS A 72 -2.24 -2.90 -11.07
N ASN A 73 -2.40 -1.83 -11.86
CA ASN A 73 -2.22 -1.85 -13.32
C ASN A 73 -0.74 -1.65 -13.74
N HIS A 74 0.19 -1.95 -12.84
CA HIS A 74 1.62 -1.81 -13.03
C HIS A 74 2.35 -2.87 -12.18
N THR A 75 3.64 -3.02 -12.47
CA THR A 75 4.56 -3.96 -11.81
C THR A 75 5.64 -3.22 -11.07
#